data_AF-A0A519VEC9-F1
#
_entry.id   AF-A0A519VEC9-F1
#
_cell.length_a   1.000
_cell.length_b   1.000
_cell.length_c   1.000
_cell.angle_alpha   90.00
_cell.angle_beta   90.00
_cell.angle_gamma   90.00
#
_symmetry.space_group_name_H-M   'P 1'
#
loop_
_entity.id
_entity.type
_entity.pdbx_description
1 polymer ?
#
loop_
_entity_poly.entity_id
_entity_poly.type
_entity_poly.pdbx_seq_one_letter_code
_entity_poly.pdbx_strand_id
1 'polypeptide(L)'
;SHNDKQELYAAGTFKYPQLKKYLVTTNPNLKMLQGHDDPKLGSDDWTNQSDQGAFNAKNIPFIYFGVEDHKDYHKATDEFKNINKTFFIDAANAIQEVIVNIDKQRDIQAIFRENLQMKKQ
;
A
#
# COMPACT_ATOMS: atom_id res chain seq x y z
N SER A 1 -8.11 3.56 10.19
CA SER A 1 -6.88 4.31 9.92
C SER A 1 -7.23 5.79 9.79
N HIS A 2 -6.39 6.66 10.33
CA HIS A 2 -6.56 8.11 10.26
C HIS A 2 -5.72 8.62 9.09
N ASN A 3 -6.38 9.06 8.02
CA ASN A 3 -5.68 9.59 6.84
C ASN A 3 -6.62 10.48 6.02
N ASP A 4 -6.37 11.78 6.07
CA ASP A 4 -7.19 12.77 5.38
C ASP A 4 -6.77 12.97 3.92
N LYS A 5 -5.59 12.46 3.53
CA LYS A 5 -5.02 12.59 2.18
C LYS A 5 -5.41 11.45 1.23
N GLN A 6 -6.04 10.39 1.75
CA GLN A 6 -6.37 9.15 1.03
C GLN A 6 -5.14 8.46 0.41
N GLU A 7 -3.98 8.57 1.07
CA GLU A 7 -2.69 8.06 0.59
C GLU A 7 -2.27 6.78 1.31
N LEU A 8 -2.19 5.67 0.58
CA LEU A 8 -1.67 4.41 1.10
C LEU A 8 -0.28 4.17 0.52
N TYR A 9 0.74 4.20 1.37
CA TYR A 9 2.11 3.97 0.96
C TYR A 9 2.44 2.48 0.98
N ALA A 10 3.26 2.05 0.02
CA ALA A 10 3.76 0.70 -0.14
C ALA A 10 5.29 0.72 -0.12
N ALA A 11 5.87 0.28 0.99
CA ALA A 11 7.32 0.12 1.19
C ALA A 11 7.76 -1.30 0.80
N GLY A 12 8.99 -1.43 0.29
CA GLY A 12 9.63 -2.68 -0.13
C GLY A 12 9.95 -2.71 -1.63
N THR A 13 9.36 -1.83 -2.44
CA THR A 13 9.57 -1.81 -3.90
C THR A 13 10.86 -1.14 -4.35
N PHE A 14 11.54 -0.39 -3.48
CA PHE A 14 12.90 0.08 -3.72
C PHE A 14 13.89 -1.08 -3.84
N LYS A 15 13.88 -1.99 -2.85
CA LYS A 15 14.71 -3.22 -2.86
C LYS A 15 14.17 -4.28 -3.83
N TYR A 16 12.85 -4.32 -4.04
CA TYR A 16 12.19 -5.31 -4.90
C TYR A 16 11.37 -4.65 -6.03
N PRO A 17 12.00 -4.02 -7.05
CA PRO A 17 11.30 -3.27 -8.11
C PRO A 17 10.30 -4.10 -8.92
N GLN A 18 10.47 -5.42 -8.98
CA GLN A 18 9.55 -6.32 -9.67
C GLN A 18 8.14 -6.32 -9.06
N LEU A 19 7.98 -5.89 -7.81
CA LEU A 19 6.69 -5.84 -7.11
C LEU A 19 5.84 -4.62 -7.53
N LYS A 20 6.46 -3.58 -8.10
CA LYS A 20 5.79 -2.31 -8.46
C LYS A 20 4.58 -2.50 -9.36
N LYS A 21 4.66 -3.44 -10.32
CA LYS A 21 3.61 -3.70 -11.30
C LYS A 21 2.30 -4.22 -10.69
N TYR A 22 2.35 -4.74 -9.46
CA TYR A 22 1.18 -5.27 -8.75
C TYR A 22 0.46 -4.23 -7.89
N LEU A 23 1.10 -3.08 -7.61
CA LEU A 23 0.56 -1.98 -6.79
C LEU A 23 -0.50 -1.14 -7.51
N VAL A 24 -1.22 -1.74 -8.45
CA VAL A 24 -2.26 -1.10 -9.23
C VAL A 24 -3.61 -1.37 -8.58
N THR A 25 -4.41 -0.31 -8.46
CA THR A 25 -5.76 -0.40 -7.91
C THR A 25 -6.76 0.26 -8.83
N THR A 26 -7.97 -0.28 -8.85
CA THR A 26 -9.14 0.26 -9.55
C THR A 26 -9.93 1.26 -8.70
N ASN A 27 -9.57 1.46 -7.42
CA ASN A 27 -10.21 2.45 -6.55
C ASN A 27 -9.78 3.88 -6.93
N PRO A 28 -10.66 4.72 -7.49
CA PRO A 28 -10.29 6.08 -7.91
C PRO A 28 -10.12 7.05 -6.73
N ASN A 29 -10.60 6.70 -5.53
CA ASN A 29 -10.62 7.57 -4.36
C ASN A 29 -9.39 7.38 -3.46
N LEU A 30 -8.55 6.38 -3.73
CA LEU A 30 -7.36 6.06 -2.96
C LEU A 30 -6.12 6.18 -3.84
N LYS A 31 -5.10 6.84 -3.30
CA LYS A 31 -3.79 6.97 -3.94
C LYS A 31 -2.86 5.90 -3.40
N MET A 32 -2.56 4.89 -4.22
CA MET A 32 -1.51 3.92 -3.92
C MET A 32 -0.15 4.54 -4.29
N LEU A 33 0.71 4.76 -3.29
CA LEU A 33 2.01 5.42 -3.45
C LEU A 33 3.15 4.45 -3.09
N GLN A 34 4.29 4.60 -3.76
CA GLN A 34 5.54 3.92 -3.38
C GLN A 34 6.40 4.90 -2.58
N GLY A 35 7.05 4.42 -1.53
CA GLY A 35 7.96 5.25 -0.74
C GLY A 35 8.28 4.64 0.61
N HIS A 36 9.02 5.42 1.41
CA HIS A 36 9.47 5.03 2.75
C HIS A 36 10.29 3.72 2.77
N ASP A 37 11.08 3.49 1.73
CA ASP A 37 11.93 2.30 1.60
C ASP A 37 13.29 2.57 0.93
N ASP A 38 13.69 3.85 0.80
CA ASP A 38 15.05 4.25 0.43
C ASP A 38 15.86 4.51 1.72
N PRO A 39 16.98 3.81 1.96
CA PRO A 39 17.83 4.03 3.14
C PRO A 39 18.33 5.47 3.32
N LYS A 40 18.32 6.30 2.27
CA LYS A 40 18.66 7.73 2.35
C LYS A 40 17.62 8.57 3.08
N LEU A 41 16.42 8.04 3.31
CA LEU A 41 15.33 8.71 4.01
C LEU A 41 15.53 8.74 5.53
N GLY A 42 16.52 8.02 6.08
CA GLY A 42 16.83 8.04 7.51
C GLY A 42 15.66 7.56 8.35
N SER A 43 15.10 8.42 9.20
CA SER A 43 13.93 8.09 10.02
C SER A 43 12.66 7.83 9.22
N ASP A 44 12.61 8.27 7.95
CA ASP A 44 11.45 8.06 7.08
C ASP A 44 11.59 6.76 6.26
N ASP A 45 12.66 5.98 6.44
CA ASP A 45 12.80 4.64 5.88
C ASP A 45 12.07 3.61 6.77
N TRP A 46 10.88 3.20 6.34
CA TRP A 46 10.04 2.23 7.04
C TRP A 46 10.47 0.78 6.82
N THR A 47 11.53 0.51 6.07
CA THR A 47 12.00 -0.86 5.75
C THR A 47 12.12 -1.77 6.98
N ASN A 48 12.47 -1.24 8.14
CA ASN A 48 12.63 -2.00 9.39
C ASN A 48 11.80 -1.45 10.56
N GLN A 49 10.74 -0.67 10.30
CA GLN A 49 9.97 0.01 11.37
C GLN A 49 8.72 -0.75 11.84
N SER A 50 8.47 -1.94 11.29
CA SER A 50 7.39 -2.84 11.73
C SER A 50 7.77 -4.29 11.39
N ASP A 51 6.82 -5.21 11.42
CA ASP A 51 7.02 -6.66 11.31
C ASP A 51 7.75 -7.09 10.03
N GLN A 52 7.63 -6.33 8.94
CA GLN A 52 8.36 -6.55 7.69
C GLN A 52 9.88 -6.54 7.87
N GLY A 53 10.42 -5.89 8.92
CA GLY A 53 11.85 -5.84 9.18
C GLY A 53 12.46 -7.23 9.36
N ALA A 54 11.73 -8.17 9.96
CA ALA A 54 12.17 -9.56 10.11
C ALA A 54 12.30 -10.28 8.75
N PHE A 55 11.40 -9.99 7.80
CA PHE A 55 11.46 -10.50 6.43
C PHE A 55 12.63 -9.88 5.67
N ASN A 56 12.81 -8.55 5.79
CA ASN A 56 13.93 -7.84 5.19
C ASN A 56 15.28 -8.38 5.65
N ALA A 57 15.44 -8.67 6.94
CA ALA A 57 16.66 -9.24 7.52
C ALA A 57 17.02 -10.62 6.95
N LYS A 58 16.05 -11.33 6.37
CA LYS A 58 16.22 -12.63 5.68
C LYS A 58 16.13 -12.51 4.16
N ASN A 59 16.12 -11.29 3.61
CA ASN A 59 15.98 -11.01 2.19
C ASN A 59 14.70 -11.60 1.56
N ILE A 60 13.65 -11.79 2.35
CA ILE A 60 12.34 -12.21 1.85
C ILE A 60 11.62 -10.99 1.28
N PRO A 61 11.15 -11.02 0.01
CA PRO A 61 10.38 -9.92 -0.55
C PRO A 61 9.13 -9.62 0.27
N PHE A 62 8.87 -8.34 0.49
CA PHE A 62 7.71 -7.87 1.23
C PHE A 62 7.11 -6.62 0.57
N ILE A 63 5.85 -6.36 0.90
CA ILE A 63 5.20 -5.07 0.70
C ILE A 63 4.60 -4.69 2.05
N TYR A 64 5.05 -3.59 2.63
CA TYR A 64 4.47 -3.02 3.84
C TYR A 64 3.56 -1.86 3.48
N PHE A 65 2.30 -1.92 3.90
CA PHE A 65 1.32 -0.86 3.68
C PHE A 65 1.20 0.01 4.92
N GLY A 66 1.37 1.32 4.74
CA GLY A 66 1.33 2.29 5.83
C GLY A 66 0.74 3.62 5.43
N VAL A 67 0.47 4.45 6.43
CA VAL A 67 0.10 5.86 6.27
C VAL A 67 1.08 6.69 7.07
N GLU A 68 1.31 7.93 6.66
CA GLU A 68 2.12 8.88 7.44
C GLU A 68 1.48 9.13 8.81
N ASP A 69 2.31 9.61 9.74
CA ASP A 69 1.87 10.01 11.08
C ASP A 69 0.70 11.00 11.02
N HIS A 70 -0.23 10.83 11.96
CA HIS A 70 -1.37 11.71 12.15
C HIS A 70 -1.33 12.35 13.55
N LYS A 71 -2.15 13.39 13.75
CA LYS A 71 -2.16 14.18 15.00
C LYS A 71 -2.38 13.36 16.28
N ASP A 72 -3.01 12.19 16.16
CA ASP A 72 -3.35 11.29 17.26
C ASP A 72 -2.35 10.14 17.47
N TYR A 73 -1.33 10.02 16.61
CA TYR A 73 -0.33 8.95 16.69
C TYR A 73 0.41 8.94 18.04
N HIS A 74 0.52 7.75 18.65
CA HIS A 74 1.08 7.53 20.01
C HIS A 74 0.43 8.36 21.12
N LYS A 75 -0.86 8.70 20.98
CA LYS A 75 -1.62 9.43 22.00
C LYS A 75 -2.86 8.65 22.39
N ALA A 76 -3.36 8.93 23.60
CA ALA A 76 -4.63 8.38 24.08
C ALA A 76 -5.84 8.79 23.20
N THR A 77 -5.68 9.79 22.33
CA THR A 77 -6.70 10.22 21.37
C THR A 77 -6.76 9.37 20.10
N ASP A 78 -5.89 8.37 19.93
CA ASP A 78 -6.02 7.37 18.85
C ASP A 78 -7.19 6.40 19.13
N GLU A 79 -8.40 6.94 18.98
CA GLU A 79 -9.65 6.28 19.31
C GLU A 79 -10.51 6.06 18.06
N PHE A 80 -11.40 5.07 18.12
CA PHE A 80 -12.32 4.73 17.03
C PHE A 80 -13.08 5.93 16.43
N LYS A 81 -13.45 6.91 17.26
CA LYS A 81 -14.18 8.11 16.81
C LYS A 81 -13.39 8.97 15.81
N ASN A 82 -12.07 8.87 15.81
CA ASN A 82 -11.16 9.63 14.96
C ASN A 82 -10.73 8.85 13.70
N ILE A 83 -11.31 7.66 13.47
CA ILE A 83 -10.98 6.83 12.30
C ILE A 83 -11.76 7.27 11.07
N ASN A 84 -11.04 7.42 9.95
CA ASN A 84 -11.62 7.66 8.64
C ASN A 84 -12.15 6.33 8.08
N LYS A 85 -13.44 6.05 8.30
CA LYS A 85 -14.07 4.77 7.93
C LYS A 85 -14.01 4.49 6.43
N THR A 86 -14.25 5.51 5.60
CA THR A 86 -14.16 5.40 4.13
C THR A 86 -12.75 5.01 3.71
N PHE A 87 -11.73 5.73 4.21
CA PHE A 87 -10.33 5.39 3.95
C PHE A 87 -9.99 3.96 4.36
N PHE A 88 -10.46 3.51 5.53
CA PHE A 88 -10.20 2.14 5.98
C PHE A 88 -10.74 1.09 5.01
N ILE A 89 -11.98 1.26 4.54
CA ILE A 89 -12.59 0.35 3.55
C ILE A 89 -11.84 0.42 2.23
N ASP A 90 -11.53 1.63 1.76
CA ASP A 90 -10.79 1.85 0.51
C ASP A 90 -9.41 1.18 0.55
N ALA A 91 -8.68 1.34 1.65
CA ALA A 91 -7.36 0.76 1.85
C ALA A 91 -7.42 -0.77 1.91
N ALA A 92 -8.37 -1.34 2.64
CA ALA A 92 -8.56 -2.79 2.71
C ALA A 92 -8.85 -3.39 1.32
N ASN A 93 -9.75 -2.76 0.55
CA ASN A 93 -10.07 -3.19 -0.80
C ASN A 93 -8.86 -3.06 -1.74
N ALA A 94 -8.09 -1.97 -1.64
CA ALA A 94 -6.89 -1.78 -2.45
C ALA A 94 -5.81 -2.83 -2.13
N ILE A 95 -5.58 -3.15 -0.86
CA ILE A 95 -4.64 -4.21 -0.45
C ILE A 95 -5.10 -5.57 -0.97
N GLN A 96 -6.40 -5.88 -0.86
CA GLN A 96 -6.97 -7.10 -1.42
C GLN A 96 -6.72 -7.20 -2.93
N GLU A 97 -6.91 -6.10 -3.67
CA GLU A 97 -6.66 -6.05 -5.11
C GLU A 97 -5.19 -6.30 -5.46
N VAL A 98 -4.26 -5.72 -4.70
CA VAL A 98 -2.82 -5.99 -4.85
C VAL A 98 -2.51 -7.48 -4.63
N ILE A 99 -3.07 -8.11 -3.59
CA ILE A 99 -2.88 -9.55 -3.33
C ILE A 99 -3.39 -10.37 -4.52
N VAL A 100 -4.60 -10.07 -5.02
CA VAL A 100 -5.17 -10.76 -6.20
C VAL A 100 -4.32 -10.53 -7.45
N ASN A 101 -3.75 -9.33 -7.62
CA ASN A 101 -2.84 -9.04 -8.72
C ASN A 101 -1.56 -9.87 -8.63
N ILE A 102 -1.00 -10.06 -7.43
CA ILE A 102 0.17 -10.91 -7.23
C ILE A 102 -0.17 -12.37 -7.55
N ASP A 103 -1.25 -12.90 -6.98
CA ASP A 103 -1.68 -14.29 -7.17
C ASP A 103 -1.93 -14.62 -8.65
N LYS A 104 -2.55 -13.68 -9.37
CA LYS A 104 -2.85 -13.81 -10.81
C LYS A 104 -1.74 -13.28 -11.72
N GLN A 105 -0.64 -12.78 -11.14
CA GLN A 105 0.45 -12.10 -11.84
C GLN A 105 0.02 -10.96 -12.78
N ARG A 106 -1.02 -10.20 -12.41
CA ARG A 106 -1.57 -9.08 -13.19
C ARG A 106 -0.73 -7.81 -13.06
N ASP A 107 -0.61 -7.08 -14.16
CA ASP A 107 -0.08 -5.72 -14.19
C ASP A 107 -1.11 -4.75 -14.79
N ILE A 108 -0.76 -3.46 -14.87
CA ILE A 108 -1.64 -2.43 -15.43
C ILE A 108 -2.12 -2.76 -16.85
N GLN A 109 -1.28 -3.42 -17.67
CA GLN A 109 -1.61 -3.77 -19.06
C GLN A 109 -2.58 -4.95 -19.11
N ALA A 110 -2.40 -5.94 -18.23
CA ALA A 110 -3.34 -7.05 -18.08
C ALA A 110 -4.73 -6.55 -17.64
N ILE A 111 -4.79 -5.67 -16.64
CA ILE A 111 -6.05 -5.09 -16.13
C ILE A 111 -6.74 -4.26 -17.22
N PHE A 112 -5.99 -3.41 -17.93
CA PHE A 112 -6.56 -2.60 -19.00
C PHE A 112 -7.16 -3.47 -20.13
N ARG A 113 -6.47 -4.55 -20.52
CA ARG A 113 -6.98 -5.49 -21.53
C ARG A 113 -8.26 -6.20 -21.08
N GLU A 114 -8.35 -6.63 -19.84
CA GLU A 114 -9.55 -7.26 -19.25
C GLU A 114 -10.74 -6.28 -19.27
N ASN A 115 -10.51 -5.03 -18.83
CA ASN A 115 -11.54 -3.99 -18.84
C ASN A 115 -12.05 -3.65 -20.25
N LEU A 116 -11.17 -3.63 -21.26
CA LEU A 116 -11.58 -3.45 -22.65
C LEU A 116 -12.41 -4.61 -23.18
N GLN A 117 -12.11 -5.84 -22.78
CA GLN A 117 -12.87 -7.03 -23.18
C GLN A 117 -14.27 -7.03 -22.56
N MET A 118 -14.39 -6.67 -21.28
CA MET A 118 -15.69 -6.59 -20.59
C MET A 118 -16.61 -5.52 -21.19
N LYS A 119 -16.08 -4.37 -21.63
CA LYS A 119 -16.88 -3.30 -22.25
C LYS A 119 -17.42 -3.63 -23.66
N LYS A 120 -16.93 -4.70 -24.29
CA LYS A 120 -17.37 -5.14 -25.62
C LYS A 120 -18.48 -6.19 -25.58
N GLN A 121 -18.81 -6.70 -24.39
CA GLN A 121 -19.92 -7.62 -24.13
C GLN A 121 -21.14 -6.84 -23.63
#